data_AF-A0A143C7Y4-F1
#
_entry.id   AF-A0A143C7Y4-F1
#
_cell.length_a   1.000
_cell.length_b   1.000
_cell.length_c   1.000
_cell.angle_alpha   90.00
_cell.angle_beta   90.00
_cell.angle_gamma   90.00
#
_symmetry.space_group_name_H-M   'P 1'
#
loop_
_entity.id
_entity.type
_entity.pdbx_description
1 polymer ?
#
loop_
_entity_poly.entity_id
_entity_poly.type
_entity_poly.pdbx_seq_one_letter_code
_entity_poly.pdbx_strand_id
1 'polypeptide(L)'
;MAETGFFRGEGGHVWELDLPLTESFARREQEGGLVRVNEDGSAFQGEAEEPEAPGTEPAARPSKSASKKDWVAYAVSQGADEAEAESQTRDELAEAYGDTEPQ
;
A
#
# COMPACT_ATOMS: atom_id res chain seq x y z
N MET A 1 10.18 14.74 -24.21
CA MET A 1 10.87 13.92 -23.20
C MET A 1 10.02 12.69 -23.08
N ALA A 2 10.54 11.54 -23.46
CA ALA A 2 9.80 10.30 -23.28
C ALA A 2 9.86 9.93 -21.79
N GLU A 3 8.74 9.49 -21.24
CA GLU A 3 8.69 9.03 -19.85
C GLU A 3 9.14 7.58 -19.83
N THR A 4 10.09 7.22 -18.98
CA THR A 4 10.62 5.85 -18.94
C THR A 4 10.02 5.11 -17.76
N GLY A 5 9.43 3.93 -17.99
CA GLY A 5 8.89 3.04 -16.96
C GLY A 5 9.75 1.78 -16.80
N PHE A 6 9.82 1.25 -15.58
CA PHE A 6 10.53 -0.01 -15.30
C PHE A 6 9.55 -1.16 -15.20
N PHE A 7 9.93 -2.33 -15.72
CA PHE A 7 9.04 -3.49 -15.81
C PHE A 7 9.77 -4.80 -15.54
N ARG A 8 9.22 -5.62 -14.63
CA ARG A 8 9.73 -6.94 -14.28
C ARG A 8 9.08 -8.01 -15.12
N GLY A 9 9.87 -8.74 -15.90
CA GLY A 9 9.40 -9.91 -16.66
C GLY A 9 9.35 -11.21 -15.83
N GLU A 10 8.83 -12.29 -16.41
CA GLU A 10 8.71 -13.63 -15.78
C GLU A 10 10.01 -14.18 -15.18
N GLY A 11 11.18 -13.75 -15.67
CA GLY A 11 12.49 -14.16 -15.15
C GLY A 11 12.99 -13.33 -13.95
N GLY A 12 12.19 -12.39 -13.43
CA GLY A 12 12.59 -11.47 -12.36
C GLY A 12 13.53 -10.33 -12.81
N HIS A 13 13.84 -10.23 -14.10
CA HIS A 13 14.66 -9.14 -14.64
C HIS A 13 13.81 -7.88 -14.83
N VAL A 14 14.36 -6.73 -14.42
CA VAL A 14 13.74 -5.41 -14.57
C VAL A 14 14.26 -4.76 -15.85
N TRP A 15 13.34 -4.33 -16.71
CA TRP A 15 13.59 -3.74 -18.02
C TRP A 15 13.14 -2.29 -17.98
N GLU A 16 14.03 -1.39 -18.42
CA GLU A 16 13.71 0.02 -18.64
C GLU A 16 13.03 0.16 -20.02
N LEU A 17 11.79 0.63 -20.05
CA LEU A 17 10.99 0.77 -21.27
C LEU A 17 10.48 2.21 -21.44
N ASP A 18 10.54 2.69 -22.66
CA ASP A 18 10.04 4.01 -23.05
C ASP A 18 8.51 4.01 -23.13
N LEU A 19 7.86 5.02 -22.54
CA LEU A 19 6.42 5.23 -22.59
C LEU A 19 6.07 6.24 -23.70
N PRO A 20 5.05 5.92 -24.53
CA PRO A 20 4.14 4.79 -24.41
C PRO A 20 4.76 3.45 -24.80
N LEU A 21 4.42 2.39 -24.06
CA LEU A 21 4.87 1.03 -24.35
C LEU A 21 4.53 0.64 -25.79
N THR A 22 5.48 0.00 -26.47
CA THR A 22 5.20 -0.66 -27.76
C THR A 22 4.14 -1.73 -27.58
N GLU A 23 3.29 -1.95 -28.60
CA GLU A 23 2.15 -2.88 -28.58
C GLU A 23 2.50 -4.29 -28.06
N SER A 24 3.72 -4.79 -28.35
CA SER A 24 4.20 -6.08 -27.85
C SER A 24 4.46 -6.11 -26.34
N PHE A 25 4.91 -5.00 -25.74
CA PHE A 25 5.14 -4.90 -24.30
C PHE A 25 3.85 -4.57 -23.54
N ALA A 26 3.01 -3.70 -24.10
CA ALA A 26 1.68 -3.41 -23.54
C ALA A 26 0.81 -4.67 -23.47
N ARG A 27 0.89 -5.55 -24.48
CA ARG A 27 0.23 -6.85 -24.46
C ARG A 27 0.76 -7.77 -23.36
N ARG A 28 2.09 -7.81 -23.16
CA ARG A 28 2.71 -8.62 -22.11
C ARG A 28 2.38 -8.12 -20.71
N GLU A 29 2.21 -6.81 -20.53
CA GLU A 29 1.72 -6.22 -19.29
C GLU A 29 0.31 -6.72 -18.96
N GLN A 30 -0.61 -6.64 -19.94
CA GLN A 30 -1.99 -7.08 -19.78
C GLN A 30 -2.14 -8.60 -19.60
N GLU A 31 -1.30 -9.41 -20.24
CA GLU A 31 -1.28 -10.87 -20.09
C GLU A 31 -0.55 -11.33 -18.81
N GLY A 32 0.01 -10.40 -18.02
CA GLY A 32 0.71 -10.68 -16.76
C GLY A 32 2.15 -11.20 -16.92
N GLY A 33 2.69 -11.18 -18.14
CA GLY A 33 4.09 -11.52 -18.44
C GLY A 33 5.08 -10.38 -18.18
N LEU A 34 4.57 -9.16 -17.94
CA LEU A 34 5.32 -7.97 -17.61
C LEU A 34 4.62 -7.24 -16.47
N VAL A 35 5.30 -6.97 -15.36
CA VAL A 35 4.72 -6.24 -14.22
C VAL A 35 5.46 -4.92 -14.08
N ARG A 36 4.74 -3.80 -14.07
CA ARG A 36 5.37 -2.49 -13.83
C ARG A 36 6.00 -2.47 -12.44
N VAL A 37 7.27 -2.10 -12.38
CA VAL A 37 8.07 -1.97 -11.16
C VAL A 37 8.74 -0.60 -11.11
N ASN A 38 9.28 -0.24 -9.95
CA ASN A 38 10.18 0.90 -9.82
C ASN A 38 11.58 0.52 -10.36
N GLU A 39 12.49 1.50 -10.47
CA GLU A 39 13.89 1.27 -10.84
C GLU A 39 14.57 0.20 -9.97
N ASP A 40 14.21 0.16 -8.68
CA ASP A 40 14.68 -0.81 -7.69
C ASP A 40 14.14 -2.24 -7.91
N GLY A 41 13.16 -2.42 -8.80
CA GLY A 41 12.49 -3.70 -9.04
C GLY A 41 11.38 -4.03 -8.03
N SER A 42 11.21 -3.18 -7.01
CA SER A 42 10.04 -3.15 -6.14
C SER A 42 8.77 -2.83 -6.93
N ALA A 43 7.62 -3.40 -6.55
CA ALA A 43 6.34 -3.19 -7.23
C ALA A 43 6.07 -1.70 -7.49
N PHE A 44 5.73 -1.34 -8.73
CA PHE A 44 5.47 0.06 -9.09
C PHE A 44 4.20 0.49 -8.40
N GLN A 45 4.33 1.42 -7.48
CA GLN A 45 3.21 2.04 -6.76
C GLN A 45 2.88 3.39 -7.42
N GLY A 46 2.98 3.47 -8.74
CA GLY A 46 2.57 4.67 -9.46
C GLY A 46 1.18 4.42 -10.00
N GLU A 47 0.21 5.15 -9.45
CA GLU A 47 -1.07 5.68 -9.97
C GLU A 47 -1.83 4.93 -11.10
N ALA A 48 -1.52 3.67 -11.38
CA ALA A 48 -2.54 2.66 -11.51
C ALA A 48 -3.06 2.53 -10.08
N GLU A 49 -4.29 2.99 -9.89
CA GLU A 49 -5.24 2.43 -8.94
C GLU A 49 -4.50 1.57 -7.92
N GLU A 50 -4.18 2.19 -6.78
CA GLU A 50 -4.09 1.50 -5.51
C GLU A 50 -4.95 0.25 -5.68
N PRO A 51 -4.42 -0.99 -5.63
CA PRO A 51 -5.36 -2.08 -5.44
C PRO A 51 -6.10 -1.59 -4.21
N GLU A 52 -7.38 -1.25 -4.37
CA GLU A 52 -8.30 -1.23 -3.27
C GLU A 52 -8.00 -2.59 -2.65
N ALA A 53 -7.19 -2.58 -1.59
CA ALA A 53 -7.22 -3.63 -0.61
C ALA A 53 -8.72 -3.75 -0.37
N PRO A 54 -9.34 -4.89 -0.73
CA PRO A 54 -10.78 -4.94 -0.88
C PRO A 54 -11.40 -4.49 0.44
N GLY A 55 -12.07 -3.34 0.43
CA GLY A 55 -12.62 -2.69 1.62
C GLY A 55 -11.72 -1.58 2.16
N THR A 56 -12.24 -0.39 2.42
CA THR A 56 -13.09 -0.15 3.61
C THR A 56 -13.39 -1.42 4.43
N GLU A 57 -12.38 -2.18 4.79
CA GLU A 57 -12.41 -2.93 6.03
C GLU A 57 -11.93 -1.94 7.10
N PRO A 58 -12.60 -1.85 8.25
CA PRO A 58 -12.07 -1.06 9.35
C PRO A 58 -10.64 -1.52 9.56
N ALA A 59 -9.68 -0.57 9.53
CA ALA A 59 -8.26 -0.87 9.69
C ALA A 59 -8.12 -1.99 10.72
N ALA A 60 -7.66 -3.17 10.31
CA ALA A 60 -7.72 -4.33 11.18
C ALA A 60 -6.96 -3.97 12.46
N ARG A 61 -7.57 -4.26 13.62
CA ARG A 61 -7.03 -3.84 14.92
C ARG A 61 -5.51 -4.05 14.98
N PRO A 62 -4.73 -2.98 15.19
CA PRO A 62 -3.29 -3.08 15.26
C PRO A 62 -2.88 -4.11 16.31
N SER A 63 -1.76 -4.79 16.08
CA SER A 63 -1.17 -5.63 17.12
C SER A 63 -0.71 -4.76 18.30
N LYS A 64 -0.66 -5.30 19.52
CA LYS A 64 -0.18 -4.56 20.71
C LYS A 64 1.27 -4.04 20.54
N SER A 65 2.04 -4.65 19.63
CA SER A 65 3.39 -4.21 19.27
C SER A 65 3.46 -3.33 18.01
N ALA A 66 2.32 -2.95 17.42
CA ALA A 66 2.25 -2.08 16.25
C ALA A 66 2.74 -0.66 16.57
N SER A 67 3.08 0.10 15.54
CA SER A 67 3.60 1.46 15.70
C SER A 67 2.49 2.43 16.13
N LYS A 68 2.85 3.53 16.80
CA LYS A 68 1.89 4.61 17.14
C LYS A 68 1.10 5.06 15.92
N LYS A 69 1.75 5.18 14.76
CA LYS A 69 1.12 5.60 13.50
C LYS A 69 -0.01 4.66 13.04
N ASP A 70 0.16 3.36 13.29
CA ASP A 70 -0.83 2.32 12.98
C ASP A 70 -2.04 2.44 13.92
N TRP A 71 -1.77 2.68 15.21
CA TRP A 71 -2.79 2.96 16.22
C TRP A 71 -3.55 4.28 15.98
N VAL A 72 -2.87 5.32 15.51
CA VAL A 72 -3.50 6.60 15.12
C VAL A 72 -4.45 6.38 13.94
N ALA A 73 -3.98 5.71 12.89
CA ALA A 73 -4.82 5.38 11.73
C ALA A 73 -6.04 4.54 12.11
N TYR A 74 -5.88 3.59 13.03
CA TYR A 74 -6.97 2.79 13.57
C TYR A 74 -7.96 3.64 14.39
N ALA A 75 -7.46 4.47 15.30
CA ALA A 75 -8.29 5.35 16.12
C ALA A 75 -9.11 6.32 15.24
N VAL A 76 -8.49 6.92 14.21
CA VAL A 76 -9.18 7.78 13.23
C VAL A 76 -10.26 7.00 12.48
N SER A 77 -9.96 5.75 12.09
CA SER A 77 -10.95 4.85 11.47
C SER A 77 -12.12 4.47 12.41
N GLN A 78 -11.90 4.51 13.73
CA GLN A 78 -12.94 4.34 14.76
C GLN A 78 -13.71 5.64 15.06
N GLY A 79 -13.35 6.76 14.41
CA GLY A 79 -13.98 8.07 14.60
C GLY A 79 -13.27 8.97 15.61
N ALA A 80 -12.05 8.65 16.02
CA ALA A 80 -11.20 9.55 16.78
C ALA A 80 -10.68 10.71 15.90
N ASP A 81 -10.38 11.84 16.54
CA ASP A 81 -9.68 12.92 15.86
C ASP A 81 -8.19 12.59 15.73
N GLU A 82 -7.61 12.87 14.57
CA GLU A 82 -6.19 12.58 14.30
C GLU A 82 -5.27 13.34 15.25
N ALA A 83 -5.58 14.60 15.60
CA ALA A 83 -4.74 15.40 16.48
C ALA A 83 -4.75 14.88 17.93
N GLU A 84 -5.89 14.37 18.38
CA GLU A 84 -6.00 13.69 19.68
C GLU A 84 -5.27 12.35 19.67
N ALA A 85 -5.46 11.55 18.61
CA ALA A 85 -4.79 10.27 18.48
C ALA A 85 -3.26 10.44 18.39
N GLU A 86 -2.77 11.43 17.65
CA GLU A 86 -1.34 11.77 17.60
C GLU A 86 -0.82 12.36 18.91
N SER A 87 -1.67 12.91 19.77
CA SER A 87 -1.27 13.38 21.10
C SER A 87 -1.17 12.24 22.12
N GLN A 88 -1.97 11.18 21.95
CA GLN A 88 -1.91 9.98 22.80
C GLN A 88 -0.69 9.11 22.52
N THR A 89 -0.28 8.31 23.50
CA THR A 89 0.76 7.30 23.29
C THR A 89 0.21 6.06 22.60
N ARG A 90 1.10 5.26 21.97
CA ARG A 90 0.73 3.98 21.39
C ARG A 90 -0.01 3.10 22.40
N ASP A 91 0.49 3.04 23.63
CA ASP A 91 -0.08 2.22 24.71
C ASP A 91 -1.49 2.70 25.08
N GLU A 92 -1.71 4.02 25.23
CA GLU A 92 -3.05 4.58 25.47
C GLU A 92 -4.03 4.28 24.33
N LEU A 93 -3.59 4.39 23.07
CA LEU A 93 -4.42 4.03 21.92
C LEU A 93 -4.70 2.52 21.88
N ALA A 94 -3.71 1.69 22.23
CA ALA A 94 -3.85 0.25 22.30
C ALA A 94 -4.79 -0.19 23.43
N GLU A 95 -4.82 0.52 24.55
CA GLU A 95 -5.75 0.26 25.65
C GLU A 95 -7.16 0.77 25.32
N ALA A 96 -7.28 1.96 24.74
CA ALA A 96 -8.58 2.57 24.40
C ALA A 96 -9.29 1.85 23.24
N TYR A 97 -8.54 1.36 22.25
CA TYR A 97 -9.09 0.78 21.02
C TYR A 97 -8.73 -0.70 20.79
N GLY A 98 -7.71 -1.23 21.48
CA GLY A 98 -7.27 -2.63 21.35
C GLY A 98 -7.98 -3.62 22.27
N ASP A 99 -8.70 -3.16 23.29
CA ASP A 99 -9.52 -3.97 24.20
C ASP A 99 -10.99 -4.03 23.75
N THR A 100 -11.23 -4.34 22.48
CA THR A 100 -12.54 -4.81 22.03
C THR A 100 -12.49 -6.33 21.96
N GLU A 101 -12.74 -6.96 23.12
CA GLU A 101 -13.05 -8.39 23.20
C GLU A 101 -14.47 -8.63 22.66
N PRO A 102 -14.67 -9.46 21.63
CA PRO A 102 -15.92 -10.18 21.51
C PRO A 102 -15.91 -11.30 22.55
N GLN A 103 -16.87 -11.25 23.48
CA GLN A 103 -17.25 -12.35 24.37
C GLN A 103 -17.71 -13.58 23.59
#